data_AF-A0A6C0ERZ0-F1
#
_entry.id   AF-A0A6C0ERZ0-F1
#
_cell.length_a   1.000
_cell.length_b   1.000
_cell.length_c   1.000
_cell.angle_alpha   90.00
_cell.angle_beta   90.00
_cell.angle_gamma   90.00
#
_symmetry.space_group_name_H-M   'P 1'
#
loop_
_entity.id
_entity.type
_entity.pdbx_description
1 polymer ?
#
loop_
_entity_poly.entity_id
_entity_poly.type
_entity_poly.pdbx_seq_one_letter_code
_entity_poly.pdbx_strand_id
1 'polypeptide(L)'
;MACLDELNQQPNKTWVGTSKSGEKRTFETLGQYNEYTEALGCPPIRPAPFVPKNPGKNTIPTGFLEFKPRDAETQAKFDALSETWEGPEASEAAVKQGLFKEDSADPATREKKPQPIKESFTNLCSIQ
;
A
#
# COMPACT_ATOMS: atom_id res chain seq x y z
N MET A 1 -19.06 7.05 30.30
CA MET A 1 -19.17 6.96 28.83
C MET A 1 -18.04 7.81 28.28
N ALA A 2 -17.06 7.19 27.63
CA ALA A 2 -15.88 7.88 27.12
C ALA A 2 -15.94 8.00 25.60
N CYS A 3 -15.33 9.05 25.06
CA CYS A 3 -15.07 9.08 23.63
C CYS A 3 -14.17 7.91 23.25
N LEU A 4 -14.50 7.28 22.13
CA LEU A 4 -13.68 6.26 21.53
C LEU A 4 -12.57 6.94 20.73
N ASP A 5 -11.43 6.29 20.59
CA ASP A 5 -10.29 6.78 19.80
C ASP A 5 -10.08 5.89 18.56
N GLU A 6 -10.43 4.61 18.64
CA GLU A 6 -10.32 3.64 17.56
C GLU A 6 -11.65 2.93 17.33
N LEU A 7 -11.96 2.64 16.06
CA LEU A 7 -13.13 1.88 15.67
C LEU A 7 -12.74 0.84 14.60
N ASN A 8 -12.70 -0.43 15.00
CA ASN A 8 -12.26 -1.55 14.16
C ASN A 8 -13.41 -2.51 13.88
N GLN A 9 -13.58 -2.92 12.62
CA GLN A 9 -14.56 -3.94 12.27
C GLN A 9 -13.98 -5.34 12.52
N GLN A 10 -14.79 -6.20 13.14
CA GLN A 10 -14.49 -7.61 13.35
C GLN A 10 -14.89 -8.47 12.14
N PRO A 11 -14.39 -9.73 12.04
CA PRO A 11 -14.77 -10.65 10.98
C PRO A 11 -16.28 -10.91 10.86
N ASN A 12 -17.01 -10.81 11.98
CA ASN A 12 -18.46 -10.97 12.05
C ASN A 12 -19.24 -9.69 11.65
N LYS A 13 -18.57 -8.69 11.06
CA LYS A 13 -19.11 -7.38 10.65
C LYS A 13 -19.53 -6.44 11.78
N THR A 14 -19.37 -6.84 13.05
CA THR A 14 -19.57 -5.93 14.18
C THR A 14 -18.41 -4.95 14.30
N TRP A 15 -18.66 -3.80 14.92
CA TRP A 15 -17.68 -2.75 15.14
C TRP A 15 -17.27 -2.71 16.60
N VAL A 16 -15.97 -2.60 16.87
CA VAL A 16 -15.42 -2.47 18.21
C VAL A 16 -14.73 -1.13 18.35
N GLY A 17 -15.31 -0.29 19.18
CA GLY A 17 -14.70 0.93 19.66
C GLY A 17 -13.75 0.66 20.82
N THR A 18 -12.59 1.31 20.82
CA THR A 18 -11.68 1.33 21.99
C THR A 18 -11.36 2.78 22.36
N SER A 19 -11.41 3.10 23.64
CA SER A 19 -10.99 4.40 24.20
C SER A 19 -9.56 4.35 24.72
N LYS A 20 -8.93 5.52 24.90
CA LYS A 20 -7.63 5.69 25.57
C LYS A 20 -7.53 5.04 26.96
N SER A 21 -8.63 4.97 27.69
CA SER A 21 -8.69 4.32 29.01
C SER A 21 -8.81 2.79 28.93
N GLY A 22 -8.96 2.24 27.72
CA GLY A 22 -9.15 0.81 27.49
C GLY A 22 -10.60 0.34 27.57
N GLU A 23 -11.59 1.23 27.77
CA GLU A 23 -13.01 0.87 27.66
C GLU A 23 -13.30 0.45 26.21
N LYS A 24 -13.87 -0.73 26.04
CA LYS A 24 -14.28 -1.30 24.74
C LYS A 24 -15.79 -1.30 24.63
N ARG A 25 -16.31 -0.95 23.46
CA ARG A 25 -17.74 -1.03 23.14
C ARG A 25 -17.97 -1.67 21.79
N THR A 26 -18.99 -2.51 21.71
CA THR A 26 -19.39 -3.20 20.48
C THR A 26 -20.63 -2.57 19.90
N PHE A 27 -20.63 -2.34 18.60
CA PHE A 27 -21.77 -1.84 17.83
C PHE A 27 -22.08 -2.83 16.70
N GLU A 28 -23.34 -3.11 16.45
CA GLU A 28 -23.74 -4.02 15.37
C GLU A 28 -23.62 -3.33 14.00
N THR A 29 -23.88 -2.02 13.98
CA THR A 29 -23.85 -1.20 12.76
C THR A 29 -23.07 0.09 13.00
N LEU A 30 -22.62 0.71 11.91
CA LEU A 30 -21.96 2.02 11.96
C LEU A 30 -22.94 3.12 12.44
N GLY A 31 -24.24 2.96 12.19
CA GLY A 31 -25.28 3.90 12.64
C GLY A 31 -25.34 3.99 14.17
N GLN A 32 -25.32 2.86 14.87
CA GLN A 32 -25.30 2.81 16.34
C GLN A 32 -24.05 3.51 16.92
N TYR A 33 -22.91 3.41 16.23
CA TYR A 33 -21.70 4.14 16.63
C TYR A 33 -21.86 5.65 16.44
N ASN A 34 -22.45 6.09 15.32
CA ASN A 34 -22.65 7.51 15.04
C ASN A 34 -23.60 8.16 16.06
N GLU A 35 -24.70 7.49 16.40
CA GLU A 35 -25.62 7.96 17.45
C GLU A 35 -24.91 8.10 18.81
N TYR A 36 -24.04 7.13 19.14
CA TYR A 36 -23.26 7.15 20.37
C TYR A 36 -22.27 8.31 20.42
N THR A 37 -21.57 8.59 19.33
CA THR A 37 -20.58 9.69 19.28
C THR A 37 -21.25 11.06 19.22
N GLU A 38 -22.38 11.18 18.52
CA GLU A 38 -23.18 12.40 18.47
C GLU A 38 -23.74 12.76 19.85
N ALA A 39 -24.29 11.79 20.58
CA ALA A 39 -24.80 11.98 21.93
C ALA A 39 -23.73 12.46 22.94
N LEU A 40 -22.46 12.11 22.70
CA LEU A 40 -21.33 12.50 23.54
C LEU A 40 -20.58 13.75 23.03
N GLY A 41 -20.91 14.25 21.83
CA GLY A 41 -20.18 15.35 21.18
C GLY A 41 -18.72 15.00 20.86
N CYS A 42 -18.42 13.73 20.60
CA CYS A 42 -17.07 13.26 20.33
C CYS A 42 -16.65 13.57 18.88
N PRO A 43 -15.34 13.76 18.61
CA PRO A 43 -14.86 13.93 17.25
C PRO A 43 -15.10 12.65 16.42
N PRO A 44 -15.35 12.78 15.10
CA PRO A 44 -15.53 11.63 14.24
C PRO A 44 -14.21 10.85 14.10
N ILE A 45 -14.29 9.52 14.25
CA ILE A 45 -13.16 8.60 14.05
C ILE A 45 -13.29 8.01 12.64
N ARG A 46 -12.15 7.76 11.98
CA ARG A 46 -12.15 7.00 10.73
C ARG A 46 -12.34 5.51 11.03
N PRO A 47 -13.45 4.87 10.60
CA PRO A 47 -13.64 3.44 10.79
C PRO A 47 -12.61 2.63 10.01
N ALA A 48 -12.02 1.63 10.66
CA ALA A 48 -11.11 0.67 10.02
C ALA A 48 -11.91 -0.61 9.67
N PRO A 49 -12.25 -0.83 8.39
CA PRO A 49 -12.96 -2.03 7.97
C PRO A 49 -12.09 -3.28 8.14
N PHE A 50 -12.73 -4.43 8.26
CA PHE A 50 -12.03 -5.69 8.39
C PHE A 50 -11.39 -6.03 7.04
N VAL A 51 -10.06 -6.13 7.02
CA VAL A 51 -9.32 -6.61 5.86
C VAL A 51 -8.84 -8.03 6.16
N PRO A 52 -9.31 -9.05 5.41
CA PRO A 52 -8.83 -10.41 5.60
C PRO A 52 -7.32 -10.46 5.32
N LYS A 53 -6.56 -11.06 6.23
CA LYS A 53 -5.13 -11.29 6.04
C LYS A 53 -4.94 -12.29 4.90
N ASN A 54 -4.57 -11.79 3.72
CA ASN A 54 -4.29 -12.59 2.53
C ASN A 54 -2.77 -12.64 2.29
N PRO A 55 -2.00 -13.47 3.00
CA PRO A 55 -0.59 -13.65 2.69
C PRO A 55 -0.46 -14.19 1.26
N GLY A 56 0.20 -13.43 0.38
CA GLY A 56 0.51 -13.85 -1.01
C GLY A 56 -0.52 -13.50 -2.10
N LYS A 57 -1.62 -12.79 -1.79
CA LYS A 57 -2.60 -12.34 -2.82
C LYS A 57 -2.73 -10.82 -2.97
N ASN A 58 -1.80 -10.05 -2.41
CA ASN A 58 -1.61 -8.65 -2.80
C ASN A 58 -1.00 -8.59 -4.21
N THR A 59 -1.81 -8.98 -5.19
CA THR A 59 -1.50 -8.98 -6.63
C THR A 59 -1.88 -7.66 -7.28
N ILE A 60 -2.23 -6.62 -6.50
CA ILE A 60 -2.32 -5.27 -7.05
C ILE A 60 -0.90 -4.95 -7.50
N PRO A 61 -0.61 -4.84 -8.82
CA PRO A 61 0.70 -4.40 -9.24
C PRO A 61 0.87 -3.01 -8.66
N THR A 62 1.73 -2.87 -7.66
CA THR A 62 1.96 -1.61 -6.93
C THR A 62 2.63 -0.55 -7.81
N GLY A 63 2.75 -0.80 -9.12
CA GLY A 63 3.64 -0.09 -10.04
C GLY A 63 5.12 -0.43 -9.82
N PHE A 64 5.47 -1.04 -8.68
CA PHE A 64 6.76 -1.64 -8.44
C PHE A 64 6.72 -3.06 -8.98
N LEU A 65 7.49 -3.30 -10.05
CA LEU A 65 7.86 -4.65 -10.43
C LEU A 65 8.49 -5.29 -9.18
N GLU A 66 7.93 -6.41 -8.73
CA GLU A 66 8.53 -7.19 -7.65
C GLU A 66 9.98 -7.49 -8.06
N PHE A 67 10.96 -6.96 -7.33
CA PHE A 67 12.37 -7.13 -7.61
C PHE A 67 12.74 -8.60 -7.36
N LYS A 68 12.60 -9.42 -8.39
CA LYS A 68 13.20 -10.75 -8.41
C LYS A 68 14.67 -10.58 -8.84
N PRO A 69 15.63 -11.06 -8.05
CA PRO A 69 17.03 -11.02 -8.47
C PRO A 69 17.16 -11.82 -9.78
N ARG A 70 17.94 -11.28 -10.73
CA ARG A 70 18.17 -11.94 -12.01
C ARG A 70 18.81 -13.32 -11.83
N ASP A 71 19.68 -13.42 -10.82
CA ASP A 71 20.30 -14.65 -10.36
C ASP A 71 20.28 -14.67 -8.83
N ALA A 72 19.37 -15.47 -8.28
CA ALA A 72 19.18 -15.58 -6.84
C ALA A 72 20.39 -16.23 -6.13
N GLU A 73 21.09 -17.15 -6.81
CA GLU A 73 22.22 -17.86 -6.20
C GLU A 73 23.42 -16.91 -6.08
N THR A 74 23.73 -16.17 -7.15
CA THR A 74 24.80 -15.18 -7.13
C THR A 74 24.48 -14.03 -6.17
N GLN A 75 23.23 -13.57 -6.12
CA GLN A 75 22.81 -12.54 -5.15
C GLN A 75 23.03 -13.00 -3.71
N ALA A 76 22.69 -14.26 -3.39
CA ALA A 76 22.85 -14.81 -2.05
C ALA A 76 24.32 -14.94 -1.59
N LYS A 77 25.28 -15.05 -2.52
CA LYS A 77 26.72 -15.09 -2.18
C LYS A 77 27.26 -13.73 -1.73
N PHE A 78 26.65 -12.64 -2.21
CA PHE A 78 27.09 -11.27 -1.94
C PHE A 78 26.13 -10.47 -1.04
N ASP A 79 25.02 -11.06 -0.61
CA ASP A 79 24.08 -10.45 0.33
C ASP A 79 24.52 -10.66 1.79
N ALA A 80 24.76 -9.58 2.52
CA ALA A 80 25.19 -9.61 3.91
C ALA A 80 24.16 -10.21 4.89
N LEU A 81 22.90 -10.34 4.45
CA LEU A 81 21.84 -11.00 5.22
C LEU A 81 21.67 -12.48 4.87
N SER A 82 22.44 -12.99 3.89
CA SER A 82 22.39 -14.39 3.48
C SER A 82 23.27 -15.28 4.37
N GLU A 83 22.82 -16.51 4.60
CA GLU A 83 23.61 -17.55 5.28
C GLU A 83 24.85 -17.96 4.48
N THR A 84 24.82 -17.77 3.16
CA THR A 84 25.92 -18.13 2.24
C THR A 84 26.80 -16.94 1.87
N TRP A 85 26.79 -15.87 2.68
CA TRP A 85 27.57 -14.67 2.39
C TRP A 85 29.08 -14.94 2.46
N GLU A 86 29.80 -14.62 1.39
CA GLU A 86 31.25 -14.84 1.27
C GLU A 86 32.10 -13.68 1.83
N GLY A 87 31.46 -12.62 2.34
CA GLY A 87 32.14 -11.47 2.95
C GLY A 87 32.52 -10.36 1.95
N PRO A 88 33.10 -9.25 2.44
CA PRO A 88 33.38 -8.07 1.63
C PRO A 88 34.52 -8.27 0.62
N GLU A 89 35.54 -9.07 0.94
CA GLU A 89 36.67 -9.32 0.05
C GLU A 89 36.23 -10.05 -1.25
N ALA A 90 35.31 -11.00 -1.12
CA ALA A 90 34.70 -11.69 -2.25
C ALA A 90 33.90 -10.72 -3.14
N SER A 91 33.12 -9.81 -2.53
CA SER A 91 32.40 -8.76 -3.24
C SER A 91 33.34 -7.83 -4.01
N GLU A 92 34.43 -7.38 -3.39
CA GLU A 92 35.43 -6.52 -4.04
C GLU A 92 36.15 -7.22 -5.20
N ALA A 93 36.47 -8.51 -5.02
CA ALA A 93 37.07 -9.32 -6.07
C ALA A 93 36.09 -9.51 -7.26
N ALA A 94 34.82 -9.76 -6.99
CA ALA A 94 33.78 -9.91 -8.03
C ALA A 94 33.58 -8.61 -8.83
N VAL A 95 33.66 -7.44 -8.18
CA VAL A 95 33.66 -6.14 -8.87
C VAL A 95 34.88 -5.99 -9.77
N LYS A 96 36.09 -6.31 -9.26
CA LYS A 96 37.34 -6.24 -10.05
C LYS A 96 37.34 -7.20 -11.24
N GLN A 97 36.70 -8.35 -11.12
CA GLN A 97 36.57 -9.36 -12.17
C GLN A 97 35.48 -9.02 -13.21
N GLY A 98 34.68 -7.96 -12.97
CA GLY A 98 33.59 -7.58 -13.86
C GLY A 98 32.44 -8.60 -13.86
N LEU A 99 32.22 -9.30 -12.74
CA LEU A 99 31.15 -10.28 -12.61
C LEU A 99 29.75 -9.62 -12.73
N PHE A 100 29.66 -8.35 -12.33
CA PHE A 100 28.43 -7.56 -12.42
C PHE A 100 28.35 -6.87 -13.79
N LYS A 101 27.30 -7.19 -14.55
CA LYS A 101 26.96 -6.48 -15.78
C LYS A 101 26.06 -5.31 -15.42
N GLU A 102 26.44 -4.11 -15.87
CA GLU A 102 25.58 -2.94 -15.74
C GLU A 102 24.28 -3.17 -16.50
N ASP A 103 23.17 -3.03 -15.78
CA ASP A 103 21.86 -2.98 -16.40
C ASP A 103 21.71 -1.65 -17.11
N SER A 104 21.98 -1.65 -18.41
CA SER A 104 21.57 -0.56 -19.28
C SER A 104 20.05 -0.55 -19.31
N ALA A 105 19.43 0.44 -18.67
CA ALA A 105 18.04 0.75 -18.94
C ALA A 105 17.97 1.18 -20.41
N ASP A 106 17.47 0.28 -21.26
CA ASP A 106 17.20 0.58 -22.65
C ASP A 106 16.33 1.86 -22.69
N PRO A 107 16.72 2.95 -23.38
CA PRO A 107 15.94 4.19 -23.40
C PRO A 107 14.59 4.06 -24.12
N ALA A 108 14.14 2.84 -24.39
CA ALA A 108 12.96 2.52 -25.18
C ALA A 108 11.66 2.76 -24.41
N THR A 109 11.01 3.85 -24.81
CA THR A 109 9.56 4.13 -24.71
C THR A 109 9.07 4.61 -23.36
N ARG A 110 9.45 5.85 -23.00
CA ARG A 110 8.63 6.67 -22.12
C ARG A 110 7.22 6.75 -22.73
N GLU A 111 6.25 6.07 -22.12
CA GLU A 111 4.85 6.16 -22.54
C GLU A 111 4.46 7.64 -22.65
N LYS A 112 4.05 8.07 -23.84
CA LYS A 112 3.49 9.42 -24.01
C LYS A 112 2.16 9.44 -23.27
N LYS A 113 2.13 10.21 -22.17
CA LYS A 113 0.91 10.53 -21.43
C LYS A 113 -0.20 10.91 -22.43
N PRO A 114 -1.37 10.24 -22.41
CA PRO A 114 -2.48 10.63 -23.29
C PRO A 114 -2.85 12.09 -22.99
N GLN A 115 -2.82 12.92 -24.04
CA GLN A 115 -3.22 14.31 -23.89
C GLN A 115 -4.75 14.37 -23.74
N PRO A 116 -5.27 15.24 -22.85
CA PRO A 116 -6.70 15.41 -22.69
C PRO A 116 -7.31 15.86 -24.02
N ILE A 117 -8.37 15.16 -24.44
CA ILE A 117 -9.18 15.51 -25.59
C ILE A 117 -9.73 16.92 -25.33
N LYS A 118 -9.35 17.89 -26.17
CA LYS A 118 -9.97 19.22 -26.14
C LYS A 118 -11.39 19.06 -26.67
N GLU A 119 -12.36 18.99 -25.78
CA GLU A 119 -13.77 19.10 -26.14
C GLU A 119 -13.99 20.50 -26.75
N SER A 120 -14.17 20.54 -28.07
CA SER A 120 -14.60 21.74 -28.77
C SER A 120 -16.06 21.98 -28.44
N PHE A 121 -16.33 22.84 -27.46
CA PHE A 121 -17.65 23.46 -27.30
C PHE A 121 -17.92 24.33 -28.52
N THR A 122 -18.59 23.77 -29.52
CA THR A 122 -19.13 24.54 -30.64
C THR A 122 -20.53 25.04 -30.27
N ASN A 123 -20.68 26.35 -30.41
CA ASN A 123 -21.81 27.18 -30.02
C ASN A 123 -23.18 26.62 -30.44
N LEU A 124 -24.04 26.34 -29.46
CA LEU A 124 -25.48 26.36 -29.62
C LEU A 124 -25.96 27.81 -29.51
N CYS A 125 -26.00 28.52 -30.64
CA CYS A 125 -26.81 29.74 -30.75
C CYS A 125 -27.17 30.03 -32.21
N SER A 126 -28.29 29.46 -32.66
CA SER A 126 -29.11 29.97 -33.77
C SER A 126 -30.44 29.23 -33.77
N ILE A 127 -31.45 29.82 -33.15
CA ILE A 127 -32.85 29.55 -33.47
C ILE A 127 -33.41 30.90 -33.93
N GLN A 128 -33.94 30.89 -35.15
CA GLN A 128 -34.63 31.98 -35.84
C GLN A 128 -35.87 32.46 -35.11
#